data_AF-A0A940JJF9-F1
#
_entry.id   AF-A0A940JJF9-F1
#
_cell.length_a   1.000
_cell.length_b   1.000
_cell.length_c   1.000
_cell.angle_alpha   90.00
_cell.angle_beta   90.00
_cell.angle_gamma   90.00
#
_symmetry.space_group_name_H-M   'P 1'
#
loop_
_entity.id
_entity.type
_entity.pdbx_description
1 polymer ?
#
loop_
_entity_poly.entity_id
_entity_poly.type
_entity_poly.pdbx_seq_one_letter_code
_entity_poly.pdbx_strand_id
1 'polypeptide(L)'
;MGIRVYIDWLDDSMPAFTSAETANKIKKKIRECDKFILLATNNAIASKWCNWELGFGDAHKYIDKIALFPLSENSVGWNGAEYLRIYPRIEEGNFNNEYFKVIYPDGKQMSVLEWLKL
;
A
#
# COMPACT_ATOMS: atom_id res chain seq x y z
N MET A 1 19.00 4.79 9.49
CA MET A 1 18.02 4.03 8.68
C MET A 1 18.02 4.63 7.28
N GLY A 2 18.08 3.79 6.24
CA GLY A 2 18.26 4.21 4.84
C GLY A 2 17.11 3.73 3.95
N ILE A 3 15.87 3.86 4.41
CA ILE A 3 14.68 3.51 3.63
C ILE A 3 14.41 4.65 2.66
N ARG A 4 14.31 4.34 1.36
CA ARG A 4 13.95 5.30 0.31
C ARG A 4 12.48 5.09 -0.02
N VAL A 5 11.70 6.15 0.09
CA VAL A 5 10.26 6.14 -0.22
C VAL A 5 10.07 6.75 -1.60
N TYR A 6 9.31 6.08 -2.44
CA TYR A 6 8.86 6.62 -3.71
C TYR A 6 7.42 7.08 -3.58
N ILE A 7 7.14 8.29 -4.05
CA ILE A 7 5.81 8.88 -4.12
C ILE A 7 5.65 9.46 -5.53
N ASP A 8 4.61 9.04 -6.23
CA ASP A 8 4.37 9.36 -7.64
C ASP A 8 4.18 10.85 -7.91
N TRP A 9 3.44 11.58 -7.05
CA TRP A 9 3.22 13.02 -7.21
C TRP A 9 4.46 13.87 -6.89
N LEU A 10 5.49 13.28 -6.26
CA LEU A 10 6.78 13.92 -6.02
C LEU A 10 7.81 13.58 -7.10
N ASP A 11 7.46 12.79 -8.11
CA ASP A 11 8.33 12.43 -9.20
C ASP A 11 8.15 13.41 -10.36
N ASP A 12 9.05 14.39 -10.47
CA ASP A 12 9.06 15.41 -11.53
C ASP A 12 9.12 14.82 -12.95
N SER A 13 9.49 13.54 -13.10
CA SER A 13 9.48 12.86 -14.40
C SER A 13 8.09 12.38 -14.81
N MET A 14 7.07 12.44 -13.95
CA MET A 14 5.73 11.99 -14.26
C MET A 14 5.00 12.97 -15.20
N PRO A 15 4.24 12.46 -16.18
CA PRO A 15 3.42 13.33 -17.03
C PRO A 15 2.37 14.09 -16.22
N ALA A 16 2.07 15.33 -16.62
CA ALA A 16 1.07 16.17 -15.94
C ALA A 16 -0.36 15.60 -15.96
N PHE A 17 -0.63 14.66 -16.88
CA PHE A 17 -1.91 13.95 -16.98
C PHE A 17 -1.67 12.45 -17.09
N THR A 18 -2.58 11.65 -16.52
CA THR A 18 -2.50 10.19 -16.57
C THR A 18 -2.60 9.69 -18.00
N SER A 19 -1.59 8.95 -18.44
CA SER A 19 -1.48 8.42 -19.80
C SER A 19 -0.92 6.99 -19.79
N ALA A 20 -0.83 6.37 -20.97
CA ALA A 20 -0.16 5.07 -21.12
C ALA A 20 1.30 5.10 -20.63
N GLU A 21 1.97 6.25 -20.78
CA GLU A 21 3.33 6.45 -20.26
C GLU A 21 3.34 6.41 -18.72
N THR A 22 2.40 7.10 -18.07
CA THR A 22 2.22 7.08 -16.61
C THR A 22 2.05 5.65 -16.11
N ALA A 23 1.19 4.86 -16.76
CA ALA A 23 0.97 3.45 -16.42
C ALA A 23 2.26 2.61 -16.52
N ASN A 24 3.09 2.84 -17.54
CA ASN A 24 4.36 2.13 -17.70
C ASN A 24 5.40 2.52 -16.64
N LYS A 25 5.47 3.82 -16.29
CA LYS A 25 6.33 4.31 -15.21
C LYS A 25 5.92 3.72 -13.86
N ILE A 26 4.64 3.75 -13.53
CA ILE A 26 4.11 3.15 -12.30
C ILE A 26 4.42 1.65 -12.23
N LYS A 27 4.14 0.89 -13.29
CA LYS A 27 4.48 -0.54 -13.35
C LYS A 27 5.96 -0.81 -13.09
N LYS A 28 6.84 0.01 -13.66
CA LYS A 28 8.28 -0.08 -13.45
C LYS A 28 8.63 0.19 -11.99
N LYS A 29 8.10 1.27 -11.40
CA LYS A 29 8.34 1.65 -10.00
C LYS A 29 7.85 0.61 -9.01
N ILE A 30 6.65 0.06 -9.21
CA ILE A 30 6.12 -1.03 -8.38
C ILE A 30 7.06 -2.23 -8.39
N ARG A 31 7.66 -2.58 -9.54
CA ARG A 31 8.64 -3.68 -9.62
C ARG A 31 9.94 -3.35 -8.90
N GLU A 32 10.47 -2.14 -9.10
CA GLU A 32 11.74 -1.66 -8.53
C GLU A 32 11.69 -1.51 -7.00
N CYS A 33 10.54 -1.09 -6.44
CA CYS A 33 10.39 -0.91 -5.00
C CYS A 33 10.28 -2.26 -4.27
N ASP A 34 10.95 -2.40 -3.13
CA ASP A 34 10.90 -3.65 -2.35
C ASP A 34 9.54 -3.89 -1.69
N LYS A 35 8.85 -2.82 -1.31
CA LYS A 35 7.56 -2.83 -0.62
C LYS A 35 6.56 -1.93 -1.35
N PHE A 36 5.30 -2.30 -1.28
CA PHE A 36 4.16 -1.53 -1.80
C PHE A 36 3.19 -1.25 -0.67
N ILE A 37 2.86 0.03 -0.45
CA ILE A 37 1.87 0.45 0.54
C ILE A 37 0.80 1.25 -0.19
N LEU A 38 -0.46 0.83 -0.08
CA LEU A 38 -1.59 1.61 -0.54
C LEU A 38 -2.20 2.40 0.62
N LEU A 39 -2.28 3.72 0.49
CA LEU A 39 -3.05 4.57 1.41
C LEU A 39 -4.54 4.41 1.13
N ALA A 40 -5.20 3.54 1.89
CA ALA A 40 -6.58 3.13 1.67
C ALA A 40 -7.59 4.15 2.23
N THR A 41 -7.64 5.33 1.60
CA THR A 41 -8.72 6.32 1.79
C THR A 41 -9.94 5.95 0.95
N ASN A 42 -11.12 6.51 1.26
CA ASN A 42 -12.34 6.30 0.45
C ASN A 42 -12.13 6.69 -1.03
N ASN A 43 -11.37 7.77 -1.28
CA ASN A 43 -11.07 8.21 -2.65
C ASN A 43 -10.13 7.24 -3.37
N ALA A 44 -9.14 6.67 -2.67
CA ALA A 44 -8.25 5.66 -3.24
C ALA A 44 -9.04 4.38 -3.59
N ILE A 45 -9.91 3.92 -2.70
CA ILE A 45 -10.72 2.71 -2.93
C ILE A 45 -11.73 2.92 -4.08
N ALA A 46 -12.28 4.13 -4.23
CA ALA A 46 -13.15 4.48 -5.36
C ALA A 46 -12.39 4.71 -6.68
N SER A 47 -11.06 4.86 -6.64
CA SER A 47 -10.24 5.15 -7.81
C SER A 47 -9.96 3.91 -8.65
N LYS A 48 -10.31 3.97 -9.94
CA LYS A 48 -9.94 2.95 -10.92
C LYS A 48 -8.42 2.78 -11.04
N TRP A 49 -7.67 3.87 -10.88
CA TRP A 49 -6.21 3.85 -10.96
C TRP A 49 -5.61 3.16 -9.75
N CYS A 50 -5.99 3.53 -8.52
CA CYS A 50 -5.43 2.90 -7.32
C CYS A 50 -5.77 1.41 -7.24
N ASN A 51 -6.99 1.01 -7.63
CA ASN A 51 -7.36 -0.41 -7.68
C ASN A 51 -6.57 -1.18 -8.75
N TRP A 52 -6.27 -0.53 -9.88
CA TRP A 52 -5.40 -1.11 -10.91
C TRP A 52 -3.96 -1.26 -10.43
N GLU A 53 -3.41 -0.25 -9.75
CA GLU A 53 -2.08 -0.31 -9.14
C GLU A 53 -2.00 -1.41 -8.09
N LEU A 54 -3.02 -1.53 -7.25
CA LEU A 54 -3.13 -2.57 -6.25
C LEU A 54 -3.12 -3.96 -6.90
N GLY A 55 -3.93 -4.19 -7.94
CA GLY A 55 -3.96 -5.47 -8.65
C GLY A 55 -2.64 -5.80 -9.35
N PHE A 56 -1.94 -4.80 -9.89
CA PHE A 56 -0.61 -5.02 -10.46
C PHE A 56 0.44 -5.31 -9.37
N GLY A 57 0.37 -4.60 -8.24
CA GLY A 57 1.23 -4.81 -7.08
C GLY A 57 1.03 -6.19 -6.47
N ASP A 58 -0.22 -6.63 -6.29
CA ASP A 58 -0.60 -7.96 -5.83
C ASP A 58 0.11 -9.06 -6.64
N ALA A 59 -0.01 -9.01 -7.97
CA ALA A 59 0.62 -9.99 -8.85
C ALA A 59 2.16 -10.09 -8.74
N HIS A 60 2.85 -9.10 -8.16
CA HIS A 60 4.32 -9.08 -8.06
C HIS A 60 4.86 -9.08 -6.61
N LYS A 61 4.05 -8.70 -5.62
CA LYS A 61 4.50 -8.41 -4.25
C LYS A 61 3.69 -9.15 -3.18
N TYR A 62 2.64 -9.87 -3.56
CA TYR A 62 1.83 -10.63 -2.61
C TYR A 62 2.64 -11.76 -1.93
N ILE A 63 2.49 -12.03 -0.62
CA ILE A 63 1.76 -11.26 0.42
C ILE A 63 2.70 -10.42 1.30
N ASP A 64 3.97 -10.79 1.40
CA ASP A 64 4.91 -10.22 2.39
C ASP A 64 5.49 -8.85 2.02
N LYS A 65 5.16 -8.33 0.84
CA LYS A 65 5.70 -7.06 0.32
C LYS A 65 4.62 -6.05 -0.04
N ILE A 66 3.37 -6.32 0.31
CA ILE A 66 2.22 -5.45 0.10
C ILE A 66 1.46 -5.22 1.41
N ALA A 67 1.07 -3.98 1.68
CA ALA A 67 0.21 -3.66 2.82
C ALA A 67 -0.74 -2.50 2.52
N LEU A 68 -1.90 -2.49 3.15
CA LEU A 68 -2.86 -1.40 3.10
C LEU A 68 -2.73 -0.56 4.36
N PHE A 69 -2.58 0.76 4.22
CA PHE A 69 -2.64 1.69 5.36
C PHE A 69 -3.97 2.44 5.32
N PRO A 70 -4.99 2.00 6.09
CA PRO A 70 -6.28 2.68 6.16
C PRO A 70 -6.12 4.04 6.82
N LEU A 71 -6.63 5.08 6.15
CA LEU A 71 -6.67 6.46 6.67
C LEU A 71 -8.10 6.94 6.96
N SER A 72 -9.11 6.08 6.86
CA SER A 72 -10.48 6.43 7.24
C SER A 72 -10.71 6.23 8.74
N GLU A 73 -11.38 7.19 9.38
CA GLU A 73 -11.85 7.10 10.77
C GLU A 73 -12.86 5.95 10.97
N ASN A 74 -13.46 5.48 9.87
CA ASN A 74 -14.41 4.37 9.87
C ASN A 74 -13.72 3.11 9.32
N SER A 75 -12.92 2.46 10.18
CA SER A 75 -12.39 1.10 10.01
C SER A 75 -13.48 0.01 9.84
N VAL A 76 -14.76 0.39 9.92
CA VAL A 76 -15.93 -0.49 10.03
C VAL A 76 -16.51 -0.91 8.67
N GLY A 77 -16.08 -0.36 7.53
CA GLY A 77 -16.62 -0.88 6.27
C GLY A 77 -16.04 -0.27 5.01
N TRP A 78 -15.09 -0.98 4.39
CA TRP A 78 -14.87 -0.90 2.95
C TRP A 78 -16.03 -1.57 2.21
N ASN A 79 -17.24 -1.00 2.32
CA ASN A 79 -18.43 -1.52 1.67
C ASN A 79 -18.22 -1.50 0.15
N GLY A 80 -18.31 -2.67 -0.49
CA GLY A 80 -18.05 -2.84 -1.93
C GLY A 80 -16.58 -3.06 -2.32
N ALA A 81 -15.68 -3.24 -1.35
CA ALA A 81 -14.28 -3.60 -1.60
C ALA A 81 -13.82 -4.72 -0.65
N GLU A 82 -14.64 -5.76 -0.51
CA GLU A 82 -14.41 -6.91 0.38
C GLU A 82 -13.10 -7.64 0.06
N TYR A 83 -12.69 -7.61 -1.21
CA TYR A 83 -11.43 -8.19 -1.68
C TYR A 83 -10.21 -7.57 -1.00
N LEU A 84 -10.28 -6.34 -0.48
CA LEU A 84 -9.18 -5.71 0.24
C LEU A 84 -8.81 -6.42 1.55
N ARG A 85 -9.71 -7.28 2.07
CA ARG A 85 -9.48 -8.04 3.31
C ARG A 85 -8.41 -9.14 3.17
N ILE A 86 -8.00 -9.47 1.95
CA ILE A 86 -6.97 -10.49 1.70
C ILE A 86 -5.54 -9.94 1.84
N TYR A 87 -5.37 -8.64 2.08
CA TYR A 87 -4.07 -8.00 2.19
C TYR A 87 -3.71 -7.71 3.65
N PRO A 88 -2.41 -7.69 3.98
CA PRO A 88 -1.95 -7.18 5.27
C PRO A 88 -2.34 -5.72 5.46
N ARG A 89 -2.64 -5.33 6.70
CA ARG A 89 -3.03 -3.96 7.07
C ARG A 89 -2.06 -3.37 8.06
N ILE A 90 -1.69 -2.11 7.84
CA ILE A 90 -0.95 -1.31 8.81
C ILE A 90 -1.96 -0.70 9.77
N GLU A 91 -1.83 -0.97 11.06
CA GLU A 91 -2.72 -0.44 12.09
C GLU A 91 -1.90 0.17 13.22
N GLU A 92 -2.50 1.12 13.94
CA GLU A 92 -1.88 1.69 15.14
C GLU A 92 -1.69 0.61 16.22
N GLY A 93 -0.49 0.58 16.80
CA GLY A 93 -0.17 -0.31 17.92
C GLY A 93 -0.60 0.30 19.24
N ASN A 94 -1.33 -0.47 20.07
CA ASN A 94 -1.59 -0.07 21.44
C ASN A 94 -0.35 -0.40 22.29
N PHE A 95 0.38 0.65 22.70
CA PHE A 95 1.41 0.67 23.76
C PHE A 95 2.52 -0.40 23.66
N ASN A 96 3.69 -0.02 23.12
CA ASN A 96 5.05 -0.56 23.45
C ASN A 96 6.17 0.11 22.62
N ASN A 97 6.21 1.45 22.56
CA ASN A 97 7.20 2.23 21.78
C ASN A 97 7.15 2.02 20.23
N GLU A 98 6.23 1.20 19.72
CA GLU A 98 5.97 1.02 18.29
C GLU A 98 4.58 1.56 17.93
N TYR A 99 4.55 2.61 17.11
CA TYR A 99 3.31 3.30 16.73
C TYR A 99 2.47 2.52 15.71
N PHE A 100 3.09 1.68 14.88
CA PHE A 100 2.42 0.96 13.81
C PHE A 100 2.89 -0.49 13.69
N LYS A 101 1.94 -1.38 13.40
CA LYS A 101 2.16 -2.81 13.14
C LYS A 101 1.49 -3.24 11.84
N VAL A 102 2.04 -4.26 11.19
CA VAL A 102 1.43 -4.96 10.07
C VAL A 102 0.68 -6.18 10.61
N ILE A 103 -0.61 -6.28 10.30
CA ILE A 103 -1.47 -7.42 10.62
C ILE A 103 -1.80 -8.16 9.33
N TYR A 104 -1.40 -9.42 9.23
CA TYR A 104 -1.69 -10.29 8.09
C TYR A 104 -3.10 -10.89 8.19
N PRO A 105 -3.69 -11.35 7.07
CA PRO A 105 -5.03 -11.96 7.06
C PRO A 105 -5.15 -13.23 7.92
N ASP A 106 -4.05 -13.94 8.16
CA ASP A 106 -3.97 -15.12 9.03
C ASP A 106 -3.87 -14.76 10.53
N GLY A 107 -3.82 -13.47 10.86
CA GLY A 107 -3.70 -12.97 12.22
C GLY A 107 -2.27 -12.77 12.71
N LYS A 108 -1.24 -13.14 11.92
CA LYS A 108 0.17 -12.86 12.24
C LYS A 108 0.38 -11.34 12.31
N GLN A 109 1.18 -10.90 13.28
CA GLN A 109 1.49 -9.49 13.47
C GLN A 109 3.00 -9.29 13.51
N MET A 110 3.46 -8.14 13.03
CA MET A 110 4.85 -7.70 13.20
C MET A 110 4.97 -6.18 13.18
N SER A 111 6.07 -5.66 13.72
CA SER A 111 6.40 -4.23 13.63
C SER A 111 6.49 -3.77 12.18
N VAL A 112 6.00 -2.56 11.87
CA VAL A 112 6.22 -1.96 10.54
C VAL A 112 7.72 -1.81 10.25
N LEU A 113 8.53 -1.50 11.27
CA LEU A 113 9.98 -1.35 11.10
C LEU A 113 10.66 -2.66 10.75
N GLU A 114 10.20 -3.78 11.32
CA GLU A 114 10.69 -5.10 10.96
C GLU A 114 10.22 -5.50 9.55
N TRP A 115 8.95 -5.25 9.25
CA TRP A 115 8.38 -5.53 7.94
C TRP A 115 9.10 -4.80 6.80
N LEU A 116 9.49 -3.54 7.02
CA LEU A 116 10.24 -2.73 6.05
C LEU A 116 11.69 -3.19 5.86
N LYS A 117 12.26 -3.99 6.78
CA LYS A 117 13.63 -4.50 6.69
C LYS A 117 13.73 -5.86 5.98
N LEU A 118 12.63 -6.60 5.90
CA LEU A 118 12.55 -7.90 5.21
C LEU A 118 12.58 -7.73 3.68
#